data_AF-A0ABC8EK69-F1
#
_entry.id   AF-A0ABC8EK69-F1
#
_cell.length_a   1.000
_cell.length_b   1.000
_cell.length_c   1.000
_cell.angle_alpha   90.00
_cell.angle_beta   90.00
_cell.angle_gamma   90.00
#
_symmetry.space_group_name_H-M   'P 1'
#
loop_
_entity.id
_entity.type
_entity.pdbx_description
1 polymer ?
#
loop_
_entity_poly.entity_id
_entity_poly.type
_entity_poly.pdbx_seq_one_letter_code
_entity_poly.pdbx_strand_id
1 'polypeptide(L)'
;MASIPFINIRLLVITLGLVGIFPASAVPAATESIVVCDGDLMRINAQGTPIAAVLDDIQQECGIRVDGLQAEPDRPVLFSQTGNRQDILRSLLQILDVTSYALEYRNDLLIQVTVLPVSTIPDAARPETTDIPSETAEKPFADGLRIVDVIEGSQADFANLQEGDLILYYDG
;
A
#
# COMPACT_ATOMS: atom_id res chain seq x y z
N MET A 1 -9.00 85.02 41.75
CA MET A 1 -8.89 83.80 42.58
C MET A 1 -10.12 82.96 42.32
N ALA A 2 -9.94 81.85 41.62
CA ALA A 2 -11.01 81.01 41.09
C ALA A 2 -11.18 79.75 41.97
N SER A 3 -12.41 79.38 42.28
CA SER A 3 -12.76 78.04 42.74
C SER A 3 -14.16 77.70 42.23
N ILE A 4 -14.23 76.66 41.40
CA ILE A 4 -15.40 76.20 40.64
C ILE A 4 -16.12 75.12 41.45
N PRO A 5 -17.47 75.12 41.57
CA PRO A 5 -18.20 74.00 42.15
C PRO A 5 -18.64 72.96 41.10
N PHE A 6 -18.72 71.73 41.60
CA PHE A 6 -19.00 70.45 40.96
C PHE A 6 -20.26 70.40 40.08
N ILE A 7 -20.10 69.85 38.87
CA ILE A 7 -21.20 69.45 37.99
C ILE A 7 -21.27 67.91 37.94
N ASN A 8 -22.44 67.39 38.33
CA ASN A 8 -22.79 65.97 38.33
C ASN A 8 -22.88 65.41 36.89
N ILE A 9 -22.02 64.45 36.54
CA ILE A 9 -22.08 63.72 35.27
C ILE A 9 -22.85 62.42 35.50
N ARG A 10 -24.07 62.35 34.96
CA ARG A 10 -24.83 61.09 34.85
C ARG A 10 -24.18 60.22 33.78
N LEU A 11 -23.58 59.12 34.23
CA LEU A 11 -22.98 58.08 33.38
C LEU A 11 -24.09 57.24 32.72
N LEU A 12 -24.29 57.40 31.42
CA LEU A 12 -25.17 56.56 30.61
C LEU A 12 -24.32 55.43 30.01
N VAL A 13 -24.40 54.22 30.56
CA VAL A 13 -23.69 53.04 30.04
C VAL A 13 -24.54 52.42 28.94
N ILE A 14 -24.08 52.56 27.68
CA ILE A 14 -24.64 51.84 26.54
C ILE A 14 -23.83 50.57 26.35
N THR A 15 -24.39 49.42 26.72
CA THR A 15 -23.82 48.10 26.40
C THR A 15 -24.18 47.74 24.96
N LEU A 16 -23.20 47.83 24.05
CA LEU A 16 -23.30 47.27 22.70
C LEU A 16 -23.08 45.76 22.78
N GLY A 17 -24.11 44.96 22.44
CA GLY A 17 -24.01 43.51 22.30
C GLY A 17 -23.26 43.14 21.02
N LEU A 18 -22.11 42.48 21.17
CA LEU A 18 -21.35 41.90 20.07
C LEU A 18 -21.88 40.48 19.82
N VAL A 19 -22.74 40.31 18.82
CA VAL A 19 -23.15 38.98 18.34
C VAL A 19 -21.98 38.41 17.53
N GLY A 20 -21.18 37.56 18.17
CA GLY A 20 -20.14 36.80 17.50
C GLY A 20 -20.76 35.74 16.59
N ILE A 21 -20.65 35.94 15.29
CA ILE A 21 -20.91 34.89 14.29
C ILE A 21 -19.69 33.96 14.33
N PHE A 22 -19.77 32.88 15.10
CA PHE A 22 -18.77 31.82 15.02
C PHE A 22 -19.02 31.01 13.73
N PRO A 23 -18.03 30.87 12.84
CA PRO A 23 -18.15 29.94 11.73
C PRO A 23 -18.23 28.52 12.32
N ALA A 24 -19.34 27.83 12.05
CA ALA A 24 -19.47 26.42 12.34
C ALA A 24 -18.45 25.68 11.46
N SER A 25 -17.35 25.22 12.05
CA SER A 25 -16.46 24.27 11.40
C SER A 25 -17.25 22.99 11.16
N ALA A 26 -17.53 22.67 9.90
CA ALA A 26 -18.10 21.39 9.53
C ALA A 26 -17.12 20.30 9.99
N VAL A 27 -17.57 19.44 10.92
CA VAL A 27 -16.85 18.21 11.26
C VAL A 27 -16.95 17.31 10.03
N PRO A 28 -15.84 16.95 9.37
CA PRO A 28 -15.89 16.04 8.25
C PRO A 28 -16.48 14.71 8.75
N ALA A 29 -17.50 14.21 8.07
CA ALA A 29 -18.05 12.89 8.33
C ALA A 29 -16.93 11.86 8.19
N ALA A 30 -16.77 11.00 9.20
CA ALA A 30 -15.82 9.90 9.16
C ALA A 30 -16.11 9.06 7.92
N THR A 31 -15.23 9.15 6.93
CA THR A 31 -15.29 8.34 5.73
C THR A 31 -14.86 6.95 6.16
N GLU A 32 -15.71 5.94 6.00
CA GLU A 32 -15.29 4.56 6.24
C GLU A 32 -14.07 4.28 5.35
N SER A 33 -12.97 3.81 5.95
CA SER A 33 -11.77 3.49 5.17
C SER A 33 -12.08 2.37 4.17
N ILE A 34 -11.48 2.48 3.00
CA ILE A 34 -11.62 1.56 1.87
C ILE A 34 -10.98 0.23 2.22
N VAL A 35 -9.96 0.27 3.08
CA VAL A 35 -9.17 -0.86 3.54
C VAL A 35 -9.30 -0.98 5.04
N VAL A 36 -9.48 -2.20 5.54
CA VAL A 36 -9.43 -2.47 6.99
C VAL A 36 -8.53 -3.68 7.21
N CYS A 37 -7.60 -3.55 8.14
CA CYS A 37 -6.70 -4.62 8.54
C CYS A 37 -6.87 -4.97 10.02
N ASP A 38 -6.96 -6.27 10.31
CA ASP A 38 -7.06 -6.83 11.65
C ASP A 38 -6.17 -8.07 11.74
N GLY A 39 -4.98 -7.92 12.31
CA GLY A 39 -3.96 -8.96 12.28
C GLY A 39 -3.62 -9.35 10.85
N ASP A 40 -3.77 -10.63 10.51
CA ASP A 40 -3.56 -11.18 9.15
C ASP A 40 -4.75 -11.04 8.21
N LEU A 41 -5.89 -10.57 8.71
CA LEU A 41 -7.07 -10.34 7.90
C LEU A 41 -7.03 -8.95 7.30
N MET A 42 -7.37 -8.88 6.02
CA MET A 42 -7.56 -7.65 5.28
C MET A 42 -8.96 -7.67 4.68
N ARG A 43 -9.55 -6.49 4.57
CA ARG A 43 -10.75 -6.25 3.76
C ARG A 43 -10.50 -5.04 2.90
N ILE A 44 -10.77 -5.14 1.60
CA ILE A 44 -10.78 -4.01 0.67
C ILE A 44 -12.18 -3.91 0.09
N ASN A 45 -12.75 -2.71 0.05
CA ASN A 45 -14.01 -2.41 -0.62
C ASN A 45 -13.86 -1.16 -1.49
N ALA A 46 -13.27 -1.35 -2.66
CA ALA A 46 -13.05 -0.31 -3.67
C ALA A 46 -14.12 -0.42 -4.78
N GLN A 47 -14.91 0.63 -4.94
CA GLN A 47 -16.01 0.67 -5.91
C GLN A 47 -15.82 1.84 -6.86
N GLY A 48 -14.93 1.67 -7.84
CA GLY A 48 -14.51 2.76 -8.73
C GLY A 48 -13.53 3.73 -8.07
N THR A 49 -12.82 3.27 -7.04
CA THR A 49 -11.82 4.05 -6.32
C THR A 49 -10.53 4.14 -7.16
N PRO A 50 -9.87 5.32 -7.24
CA PRO A 50 -8.53 5.44 -7.82
C PRO A 50 -7.54 4.46 -7.18
N ILE A 51 -6.73 3.77 -7.98
CA ILE A 51 -5.75 2.79 -7.45
C ILE A 51 -4.79 3.45 -6.46
N ALA A 52 -4.38 4.70 -6.68
CA ALA A 52 -3.52 5.42 -5.74
C ALA A 52 -4.15 5.49 -4.34
N ALA A 53 -5.43 5.83 -4.24
CA ALA A 53 -6.14 5.90 -2.97
C ALA A 53 -6.28 4.52 -2.29
N VAL A 54 -6.44 3.44 -3.06
CA VAL A 54 -6.45 2.08 -2.51
C VAL A 54 -5.08 1.72 -1.93
N LEU A 55 -3.99 2.04 -2.64
CA LEU A 55 -2.63 1.76 -2.18
C LEU A 55 -2.24 2.60 -0.96
N ASP A 56 -2.66 3.86 -0.93
CA ASP A 56 -2.47 4.75 0.22
C ASP A 56 -3.20 4.22 1.46
N ASP A 57 -4.46 3.79 1.32
CA ASP A 57 -5.22 3.17 2.42
C ASP A 57 -4.58 1.83 2.85
N ILE A 58 -4.04 1.01 1.93
CA ILE A 58 -3.28 -0.21 2.29
C ILE A 58 -2.04 0.15 3.12
N GLN A 59 -1.30 1.19 2.73
CA GLN A 59 -0.12 1.61 3.48
C GLN A 59 -0.51 2.17 4.86
N GLN A 60 -1.56 2.98 4.93
CA GLN A 60 -2.00 3.64 6.16
C GLN A 60 -2.59 2.65 7.17
N GLU A 61 -3.49 1.77 6.71
CA GLU A 61 -4.26 0.89 7.60
C GLU A 61 -3.54 -0.44 7.87
N CYS A 62 -2.74 -0.93 6.91
CA CYS A 62 -2.09 -2.23 7.01
C CYS A 62 -0.56 -2.14 7.17
N GLY A 63 0.04 -0.96 6.98
CA GLY A 63 1.49 -0.78 7.04
C GLY A 63 2.25 -1.44 5.89
N ILE A 64 1.57 -1.78 4.79
CA ILE A 64 2.16 -2.50 3.66
C ILE A 64 2.53 -1.51 2.56
N ARG A 65 3.81 -1.50 2.15
CA ARG A 65 4.28 -0.67 1.03
C ARG A 65 4.19 -1.43 -0.28
N VAL A 66 3.78 -0.75 -1.36
CA VAL A 66 3.75 -1.32 -2.71
C VAL A 66 4.66 -0.50 -3.61
N ASP A 67 5.81 -1.07 -3.96
CA ASP A 67 6.84 -0.42 -4.76
C ASP A 67 6.89 -1.00 -6.19
N GLY A 68 7.31 -0.18 -7.16
CA GLY A 68 7.55 -0.63 -8.54
C GLY A 68 6.30 -0.81 -9.42
N LEU A 69 5.10 -0.60 -8.87
CA LEU A 69 3.85 -0.68 -9.63
C LEU A 69 3.72 0.50 -10.60
N GLN A 70 3.66 0.21 -11.90
CA GLN A 70 3.45 1.20 -12.96
C GLN A 70 1.98 1.28 -13.35
N ALA A 71 1.12 1.70 -12.43
CA ALA A 71 -0.30 1.92 -12.69
C ALA A 71 -0.60 3.41 -12.86
N GLU A 72 -1.57 3.75 -13.72
CA GLU A 72 -2.12 5.11 -13.77
C GLU A 72 -2.81 5.41 -12.43
N PRO A 73 -2.42 6.46 -11.68
CA PRO A 73 -2.88 6.68 -10.31
C PRO A 73 -4.40 6.88 -10.20
N ASP A 74 -5.00 7.50 -11.22
CA ASP A 74 -6.44 7.78 -11.29
C ASP A 74 -7.26 6.62 -11.87
N ARG A 75 -6.62 5.50 -12.27
CA ARG A 75 -7.32 4.33 -12.80
C ARG A 75 -8.31 3.83 -11.74
N PRO A 76 -9.62 3.80 -12.05
CA PRO A 76 -10.60 3.29 -11.10
C PRO A 76 -10.48 1.77 -11.00
N VAL A 77 -10.57 1.27 -9.77
CA VAL A 77 -10.53 -0.15 -9.45
C VAL A 77 -11.87 -0.57 -8.86
N LEU A 78 -12.40 -1.69 -9.35
CA LEU A 78 -13.56 -2.36 -8.79
C LEU A 78 -13.07 -3.65 -8.14
N PHE A 79 -12.93 -3.62 -6.82
CA PHE A 79 -12.34 -4.71 -6.06
C PHE A 79 -12.94 -4.76 -4.65
N SER A 80 -13.57 -5.89 -4.32
CA SER A 80 -14.13 -6.11 -3.00
C SER A 80 -13.82 -7.53 -2.54
N GLN A 81 -12.95 -7.68 -1.55
CA GLN A 81 -12.56 -8.98 -0.98
C GLN A 81 -12.28 -8.87 0.52
N THR A 82 -12.35 -10.02 1.22
CA THR A 82 -11.99 -10.17 2.64
C THR A 82 -11.31 -11.53 2.83
N GLY A 83 -10.21 -11.57 3.57
CA GLY A 83 -9.40 -12.78 3.70
C GLY A 83 -8.00 -12.49 4.22
N ASN A 84 -7.07 -13.42 4.00
CA ASN A 84 -5.67 -13.24 4.34
C ASN A 84 -5.06 -12.08 3.51
N ARG A 85 -4.22 -11.26 4.14
CA ARG A 85 -3.53 -10.12 3.52
C ARG A 85 -2.82 -10.47 2.21
N GLN A 86 -2.14 -11.61 2.16
CA GLN A 86 -1.32 -12.04 1.03
C GLN A 86 -2.22 -12.38 -0.16
N ASP A 87 -3.27 -13.15 0.07
CA ASP A 87 -4.20 -13.58 -0.98
C ASP A 87 -4.96 -12.40 -1.58
N ILE A 88 -5.35 -11.44 -0.74
CA ILE A 88 -6.01 -10.22 -1.20
C ILE A 88 -5.07 -9.39 -2.07
N LEU A 89 -3.83 -9.16 -1.62
CA LEU A 89 -2.85 -8.39 -2.38
C LEU A 89 -2.51 -9.09 -3.70
N ARG A 90 -2.32 -10.41 -3.68
CA ARG A 90 -2.13 -11.21 -4.90
C ARG A 90 -3.30 -11.03 -5.87
N SER A 91 -4.54 -11.11 -5.38
CA SER A 91 -5.72 -10.93 -6.22
C SER A 91 -5.84 -9.51 -6.78
N LEU A 92 -5.49 -8.50 -5.98
CA LEU A 92 -5.46 -7.11 -6.41
C LEU A 92 -4.42 -6.91 -7.52
N LEU A 93 -3.18 -7.38 -7.32
CA LEU A 93 -2.11 -7.33 -8.31
C LEU A 93 -2.49 -8.03 -9.61
N GLN A 94 -3.16 -9.19 -9.52
CA GLN A 94 -3.62 -9.93 -10.69
C GLN A 94 -4.62 -9.12 -11.53
N ILE A 95 -5.54 -8.38 -10.90
CA ILE A 95 -6.49 -7.50 -11.60
C ILE A 95 -5.81 -6.27 -12.22
N LEU A 96 -4.63 -5.91 -11.69
CA LEU A 96 -3.75 -4.89 -12.25
C LEU A 96 -2.81 -5.45 -13.32
N ASP A 97 -3.01 -6.70 -13.75
CA ASP A 97 -2.18 -7.42 -14.72
C ASP A 97 -0.70 -7.57 -14.30
N VAL A 98 -0.44 -7.59 -12.99
CA VAL A 98 0.90 -7.78 -12.41
C VAL A 98 1.11 -9.26 -12.08
N THR A 99 2.06 -9.88 -12.77
CA THR A 99 2.38 -11.30 -12.62
C THR A 99 3.74 -11.57 -11.97
N SER A 100 4.61 -10.56 -11.90
CA SER A 100 5.95 -10.68 -11.31
C SER A 100 6.12 -9.71 -10.15
N TYR A 101 6.24 -10.24 -8.95
CA TYR A 101 6.41 -9.46 -7.72
C TYR A 101 7.12 -10.28 -6.65
N ALA A 102 7.70 -9.60 -5.67
CA ALA A 102 8.30 -10.17 -4.47
C ALA A 102 7.55 -9.66 -3.23
N LEU A 103 7.46 -10.52 -2.21
CA LEU A 103 6.84 -10.23 -0.93
C LEU A 103 7.91 -10.22 0.18
N GLU A 104 7.90 -9.21 1.04
CA GLU A 104 8.82 -9.09 2.17
C GLU A 104 8.06 -9.13 3.49
N TYR A 105 8.52 -10.00 4.40
CA TYR A 105 7.91 -10.23 5.71
C TYR A 105 8.84 -9.79 6.83
N ARG A 106 8.24 -9.35 7.94
CA ARG A 106 8.92 -9.10 9.20
C ARG A 106 8.11 -9.70 10.34
N ASN A 107 8.70 -10.65 11.07
CA ASN A 107 8.02 -11.38 12.15
C ASN A 107 6.66 -11.93 11.68
N ASP A 108 6.65 -12.63 10.55
CA ASP A 108 5.46 -13.20 9.89
C ASP A 108 4.42 -12.20 9.36
N LEU A 109 4.66 -10.89 9.52
CA LEU A 109 3.79 -9.86 8.96
C LEU A 109 4.33 -9.41 7.60
N LEU A 110 3.50 -9.49 6.55
CA LEU A 110 3.81 -8.87 5.26
C LEU A 110 3.92 -7.35 5.44
N ILE A 111 5.05 -6.77 5.03
CA ILE A 111 5.33 -5.32 5.17
C ILE A 111 5.56 -4.63 3.82
N GLN A 112 5.90 -5.38 2.78
CA GLN A 112 6.18 -4.81 1.47
C GLN A 112 5.90 -5.79 0.34
N VAL A 113 5.39 -5.23 -0.76
CA VAL A 113 5.25 -5.84 -2.07
C VAL A 113 6.12 -5.05 -3.04
N THR A 114 7.00 -5.73 -3.78
CA THR A 114 7.82 -5.10 -4.83
C THR A 114 7.47 -5.70 -6.18
N VAL A 115 6.93 -4.90 -7.09
CA VAL A 115 6.64 -5.33 -8.47
C VAL A 115 7.95 -5.37 -9.26
N LEU A 116 8.21 -6.49 -9.91
CA LEU A 116 9.46 -6.75 -10.62
C LEU A 116 9.27 -6.51 -12.13
N PRO A 117 10.31 -6.00 -12.82
CA PRO A 117 10.26 -5.84 -14.27
C PRO A 117 10.21 -7.20 -14.96
N VAL A 118 9.22 -7.41 -15.82
CA VAL A 118 9.15 -8.62 -16.66
C VAL A 118 10.13 -8.44 -17.82
N SER A 119 11.19 -9.26 -17.85
CA SER A 119 12.13 -9.26 -18.97
C SER A 119 11.50 -9.93 -20.18
N THR A 120 11.16 -9.15 -21.21
CA THR A 120 10.74 -9.67 -22.52
C THR A 120 11.98 -10.11 -23.31
N ILE A 121 12.67 -11.16 -22.87
CA ILE A 121 13.61 -11.86 -23.77
C ILE A 121 12.76 -12.82 -24.59
N PRO A 122 12.67 -12.66 -25.93
CA PRO A 122 11.93 -13.59 -26.77
C PRO A 122 12.52 -14.99 -26.63
N ASP A 123 11.68 -15.99 -26.38
CA ASP A 123 12.04 -17.42 -26.29
C ASP A 123 12.75 -17.95 -27.57
N ALA A 124 12.73 -17.16 -28.65
CA ALA A 124 13.46 -17.41 -29.89
C ALA A 124 15.00 -17.23 -29.79
N ALA A 125 15.51 -16.71 -28.67
CA ALA A 125 16.94 -16.59 -28.40
C ALA A 125 17.42 -17.57 -27.33
N ARG A 126 16.69 -18.67 -27.09
CA ARG A 126 17.14 -19.79 -26.26
C ARG A 126 17.99 -20.73 -27.13
N PRO A 127 19.34 -20.67 -27.09
CA PRO A 127 20.15 -21.65 -27.80
C PRO A 127 19.84 -23.03 -27.24
N GLU A 128 19.46 -23.96 -28.12
CA GLU A 128 19.40 -25.38 -27.81
C GLU A 128 20.78 -25.82 -27.28
N THR A 129 20.74 -26.52 -26.15
CA THR A 129 21.88 -27.09 -25.42
C THR A 129 22.95 -27.62 -26.38
N THR A 130 24.11 -26.96 -26.38
CA THR A 130 25.38 -27.54 -26.85
C THR A 130 26.41 -27.27 -25.76
N ASP A 131 27.07 -28.33 -25.32
CA ASP A 131 28.03 -28.34 -24.22
C ASP A 131 29.24 -27.39 -24.41
N ILE A 132 29.78 -26.95 -23.25
CA ILE A 132 31.14 -26.41 -22.92
C ILE A 132 31.46 -24.95 -23.36
N PRO A 133 32.38 -24.17 -22.72
CA PRO A 133 32.92 -24.07 -21.34
C PRO A 133 32.63 -22.71 -20.66
N SER A 134 32.86 -22.66 -19.34
CA SER A 134 32.90 -21.43 -18.53
C SER A 134 33.97 -20.44 -19.03
N GLU A 135 33.54 -19.28 -19.54
CA GLU A 135 34.39 -18.10 -19.70
C GLU A 135 33.59 -16.82 -19.40
N THR A 136 33.84 -16.29 -18.20
CA THR A 136 33.76 -14.89 -17.76
C THR A 136 32.71 -13.99 -18.45
N ALA A 137 31.47 -14.09 -18.00
CA ALA A 137 30.52 -12.99 -18.06
C ALA A 137 30.30 -12.46 -16.63
N GLU A 138 30.54 -11.16 -16.48
CA GLU A 138 30.32 -10.34 -15.30
C GLU A 138 28.97 -10.70 -14.64
N LYS A 139 28.97 -10.93 -13.31
CA LYS A 139 27.82 -11.42 -12.54
C LYS A 139 26.91 -10.24 -12.15
N PRO A 140 25.70 -10.10 -12.74
CA PRO A 140 24.64 -9.41 -12.04
C PRO A 140 23.52 -10.41 -11.69
N PHE A 141 23.04 -10.24 -10.46
CA PHE A 141 21.90 -10.91 -9.82
C PHE A 141 22.19 -12.27 -9.17
N ALA A 142 21.76 -12.35 -7.92
CA ALA A 142 22.05 -13.40 -6.95
C ALA A 142 21.67 -14.79 -7.49
N ASP A 143 22.37 -15.82 -7.01
CA ASP A 143 22.05 -17.23 -7.23
C ASP A 143 20.67 -17.54 -6.61
N GLY A 144 19.61 -17.22 -7.34
CA GLY A 144 18.23 -17.51 -6.96
C GLY A 144 17.91 -18.98 -7.19
N LEU A 145 17.19 -19.59 -6.26
CA LEU A 145 16.73 -20.98 -6.36
C LEU A 145 15.33 -21.00 -6.97
N ARG A 146 15.17 -21.69 -8.10
CA ARG A 146 13.85 -21.91 -8.70
C ARG A 146 13.17 -23.08 -8.00
N ILE A 147 11.92 -22.89 -7.59
CA ILE A 147 11.11 -23.94 -7.00
C ILE A 147 10.70 -24.92 -8.09
N VAL A 148 11.07 -26.17 -7.92
CA VAL A 148 10.74 -27.27 -8.84
C VAL A 148 9.51 -28.04 -8.41
N ASP A 149 9.19 -28.02 -7.11
CA ASP A 149 8.02 -28.67 -6.53
C ASP A 149 7.79 -28.13 -5.11
N VAL A 150 6.56 -28.23 -4.60
CA VAL A 150 6.17 -27.79 -3.25
C VAL A 150 5.51 -28.95 -2.52
N ILE A 151 6.11 -29.31 -1.38
CA ILE A 151 5.61 -30.40 -0.54
C ILE A 151 4.47 -29.87 0.34
N GLU A 152 3.31 -30.55 0.33
CA GLU A 152 2.15 -30.23 1.16
C GLU A 152 2.53 -30.20 2.66
N GLY A 153 2.12 -29.15 3.37
CA GLY A 153 2.44 -28.89 4.78
C GLY A 153 3.87 -28.40 5.04
N SER A 154 4.63 -28.07 4.00
CA SER A 154 5.96 -27.43 4.16
C SER A 154 5.87 -25.93 4.39
N GLN A 155 6.97 -25.31 4.83
CA GLN A 155 7.06 -23.84 4.93
C GLN A 155 6.78 -23.16 3.57
N ALA A 156 7.18 -23.80 2.47
CA ALA A 156 6.91 -23.32 1.12
C ALA A 156 5.41 -23.38 0.77
N ASP A 157 4.71 -24.40 1.25
CA ASP A 157 3.25 -24.56 1.09
C ASP A 157 2.48 -23.50 1.91
N PHE A 158 2.90 -23.26 3.16
CA PHE A 158 2.32 -22.18 3.97
C PHE A 158 2.64 -20.78 3.43
N ALA A 159 3.82 -20.60 2.82
CA ALA A 159 4.17 -19.40 2.08
C ALA A 159 3.45 -19.29 0.72
N ASN A 160 2.68 -20.32 0.33
CA ASN A 160 1.95 -20.44 -0.93
C ASN A 160 2.83 -20.12 -2.13
N LEU A 161 4.06 -20.64 -2.06
CA LEU A 161 5.00 -20.67 -3.18
C LEU A 161 4.53 -21.74 -4.16
N GLN A 162 4.84 -21.56 -5.44
CA GLN A 162 4.45 -22.48 -6.50
C GLN A 162 5.65 -22.97 -7.28
N GLU A 163 5.47 -24.09 -7.99
CA GLU A 163 6.42 -24.52 -9.00
C GLU A 163 6.68 -23.37 -9.98
N GLY A 164 7.95 -23.05 -10.17
CA GLY A 164 8.41 -22.00 -11.05
C GLY A 164 8.72 -20.66 -10.37
N ASP A 165 8.31 -20.47 -9.12
CA ASP A 165 8.69 -19.29 -8.33
C ASP A 165 10.20 -19.26 -8.08
N LEU A 166 10.76 -18.05 -7.96
CA LEU A 166 12.19 -17.83 -7.73
C LEU A 166 12.42 -17.30 -6.32
N ILE A 167 13.16 -18.06 -5.50
CA ILE A 167 13.62 -17.63 -4.19
C ILE A 167 14.93 -16.88 -4.34
N LEU A 168 14.93 -15.60 -3.99
CA LEU A 168 16.12 -14.75 -4.07
C LEU A 168 16.95 -14.78 -2.78
N TYR A 169 16.31 -14.99 -1.62
CA TYR A 169 16.96 -15.06 -0.30
C TYR A 169 16.23 -16.07 0.58
N TYR A 170 16.99 -16.89 1.32
CA TYR A 170 16.49 -17.88 2.28
C TYR A 170 17.36 -17.82 3.54
N ASP A 171 16.77 -17.53 4.70
CA ASP A 171 17.52 -17.30 5.96
C ASP A 171 17.52 -18.50 6.93
N GLY A 172 17.17 -19.70 6.45
CA GLY A 172 17.28 -20.94 7.26
C GLY A 172 16.06 -21.26 8.09
#